data_AF-C4RNK5-F1
#
_entry.id   AF-C4RNK5-F1
#
_cell.length_a   1.000
_cell.length_b   1.000
_cell.length_c   1.000
_cell.angle_alpha   90.00
_cell.angle_beta   90.00
_cell.angle_gamma   90.00
#
_symmetry.space_group_name_H-M   'P 1'
#
loop_
_entity.id
_entity.type
_entity.pdbx_description
1 polymer ?
#
loop_
_entity_poly.entity_id
_entity_poly.type
_entity_poly.pdbx_seq_one_letter_code
_entity_poly.pdbx_strand_id
1 'polypeptide(L)'
;MCAEIGRDPAGMSWSNALVLCCGRDEAEVRRRAEVIGREPAELRESGLAGTPAEVVDKIGRYAETGSGRIYLQVLDLADLDHVELVAAEVMPQL
;
A
#
# COMPACT_ATOMS: atom_id res chain seq x y z
N MET A 1 -12.98 24.08 9.12
CA MET A 1 -13.35 22.68 8.77
C MET A 1 -14.40 22.67 7.64
N CYS A 2 -14.50 21.65 6.76
CA CYS A 2 -15.34 21.67 5.54
C CYS A 2 -16.76 22.28 5.69
N ALA A 3 -17.41 22.03 6.82
CA ALA A 3 -18.72 22.60 7.15
C ALA A 3 -18.73 24.14 7.23
N GLU A 4 -17.63 24.78 7.66
CA GLU A 4 -17.49 26.26 7.76
C GLU A 4 -17.52 26.96 6.39
N ILE A 5 -17.22 26.23 5.31
CA ILE A 5 -17.30 26.73 3.93
C ILE A 5 -18.48 26.11 3.15
N GLY A 6 -19.42 25.47 3.85
CA GLY A 6 -20.61 24.87 3.25
C GLY A 6 -20.35 23.59 2.45
N ARG A 7 -19.22 22.90 2.66
CA ARG A 7 -18.95 21.60 2.05
C ARG A 7 -19.34 20.47 3.00
N ASP A 8 -20.13 19.53 2.49
CA ASP A 8 -20.44 18.28 3.20
C ASP A 8 -19.14 17.46 3.40
N PRO A 9 -18.72 17.22 4.65
CA PRO A 9 -17.56 16.39 4.94
C PRO A 9 -17.71 14.95 4.43
N ALA A 10 -18.94 14.42 4.35
CA ALA A 10 -19.22 13.07 3.86
C ALA A 10 -19.04 12.94 2.34
N GLY A 11 -19.03 14.07 1.61
CA GLY A 11 -18.76 14.09 0.17
C GLY A 11 -17.27 14.05 -0.19
N MET A 12 -16.37 13.97 0.79
CA MET A 12 -14.93 13.97 0.56
C MET A 12 -14.38 12.54 0.44
N SER A 13 -13.79 12.22 -0.71
CA SER A 13 -13.09 10.94 -0.91
C SER A 13 -11.70 11.01 -0.30
N TRP A 14 -11.37 10.01 0.52
CA TRP A 14 -10.04 9.87 1.10
C TRP A 14 -9.21 8.87 0.33
N SER A 15 -7.94 9.19 0.14
CA SER A 15 -6.97 8.31 -0.50
C SER A 15 -5.65 8.32 0.25
N ASN A 16 -4.94 7.20 0.24
CA ASN A 16 -3.56 7.12 0.71
C ASN A 16 -2.61 6.82 -0.45
N ALA A 17 -1.40 7.37 -0.41
CA ALA A 17 -0.31 7.01 -1.30
C ALA A 17 0.81 6.41 -0.45
N LEU A 18 1.16 5.16 -0.72
CA LEU A 18 2.04 4.36 0.14
C LEU A 18 3.08 3.66 -0.72
N VAL A 19 4.33 3.61 -0.25
CA VAL A 19 5.38 2.82 -0.91
C VAL A 19 5.01 1.35 -0.87
N LEU A 20 5.04 0.71 -2.04
CA LEU A 20 4.81 -0.71 -2.17
C LEU A 20 6.14 -1.46 -2.05
N CYS A 21 6.18 -2.48 -1.19
CA CYS A 21 7.28 -3.44 -1.04
C CYS A 21 6.73 -4.81 -0.60
N CYS A 22 5.86 -5.37 -1.43
CA CYS A 22 5.26 -6.69 -1.24
C CYS A 22 6.21 -7.79 -1.76
N GLY A 23 6.23 -8.96 -1.13
CA GLY A 23 6.99 -10.13 -1.59
C GLY A 23 6.30 -11.42 -1.17
N ARG A 24 6.50 -12.51 -1.91
CA ARG A 24 5.91 -13.83 -1.57
C ARG A 24 6.42 -14.36 -0.23
N ASP A 25 7.62 -13.92 0.14
CA ASP A 25 8.28 -14.26 1.39
C ASP A 25 9.22 -13.12 1.85
N GLU A 26 9.85 -13.32 3.02
CA GLU A 26 10.80 -12.36 3.60
C GLU A 26 12.06 -12.14 2.75
N ALA A 27 12.45 -13.08 1.89
CA ALA A 27 13.60 -12.90 1.02
C ALA A 27 13.27 -11.93 -0.11
N GLU A 28 12.08 -12.05 -0.72
CA GLU A 28 11.60 -11.12 -1.73
C GLU A 28 11.39 -9.71 -1.17
N VAL A 29 10.79 -9.58 0.01
CA VAL A 29 10.57 -8.28 0.66
C VAL A 29 11.91 -7.58 0.88
N ARG A 30 12.91 -8.29 1.41
CA ARG A 30 14.24 -7.73 1.65
C ARG A 30 14.93 -7.34 0.35
N ARG A 31 14.91 -8.20 -0.66
CA ARG A 31 15.49 -7.93 -1.99
C ARG A 31 14.89 -6.64 -2.59
N ARG A 32 13.56 -6.50 -2.56
CA ARG A 32 12.87 -5.31 -3.08
C ARG A 32 13.19 -4.06 -2.27
N ALA A 33 13.25 -4.16 -0.94
CA ALA A 33 13.61 -3.06 -0.06
C ALA A 33 15.06 -2.58 -0.30
N GLU A 34 16.00 -3.51 -0.48
CA GLU A 34 17.40 -3.22 -0.81
C GLU A 34 17.55 -2.45 -2.12
N VAL A 35 16.82 -2.84 -3.18
CA VAL A 35 16.86 -2.16 -4.49
C VAL A 35 16.47 -0.68 -4.39
N ILE A 36 15.53 -0.36 -3.51
CA ILE A 36 15.06 1.01 -3.30
C ILE A 36 15.79 1.72 -2.14
N GLY A 37 16.80 1.07 -1.54
CA GLY A 37 17.65 1.61 -0.48
C GLY A 37 16.93 1.87 0.84
N ARG A 38 15.99 1.00 1.22
CA ARG A 38 15.11 1.18 2.39
C ARG A 38 15.13 -0.06 3.29
N GLU A 39 14.85 0.11 4.57
CA GLU A 39 14.79 -1.00 5.53
C GLU A 39 13.40 -1.67 5.54
N PRO A 40 13.31 -3.02 5.50
CA PRO A 40 12.02 -3.72 5.50
C PRO A 40 11.10 -3.39 6.69
N ALA A 41 11.67 -3.14 7.87
CA ALA A 41 10.91 -2.79 9.06
C ALA A 41 10.27 -1.40 8.96
N GLU A 42 11.03 -0.41 8.46
CA GLU A 42 10.55 0.95 8.20
C GLU A 42 9.43 0.95 7.16
N LEU A 43 9.59 0.16 6.09
CA LEU A 43 8.59 0.01 5.05
C LEU A 43 7.30 -0.65 5.55
N ARG A 44 7.39 -1.62 6.46
CA ARG A 44 6.20 -2.23 7.09
C ARG A 44 5.44 -1.26 7.96
N GLU A 45 6.14 -0.35 8.63
CA GLU A 45 5.51 0.69 9.45
C GLU A 45 4.82 1.75 8.58
N SER A 46 5.53 2.29 7.59
CA SER A 46 5.10 3.48 6.83
C SER A 46 4.39 3.19 5.50
N GLY A 47 4.67 2.05 4.85
CA GLY A 47 4.20 1.69 3.51
C GLY A 47 3.41 0.38 3.46
N LEU A 48 3.12 -0.11 2.25
CA LEU A 48 2.52 -1.42 2.00
C LEU A 48 3.63 -2.43 1.76
N ALA A 49 4.19 -2.97 2.85
CA ALA A 49 5.30 -3.90 2.78
C ALA A 49 5.03 -5.18 3.57
N GLY A 50 5.63 -6.29 3.12
CA GLY A 50 5.42 -7.61 3.68
C GLY A 50 4.86 -8.60 2.66
N THR A 51 4.24 -9.66 3.15
CA THR A 51 3.53 -10.66 2.37
C THR A 51 2.20 -10.13 1.82
N PRO A 52 1.59 -10.78 0.80
CA PRO A 52 0.28 -10.38 0.31
C PRO A 52 -0.77 -10.28 1.41
N ALA A 53 -0.78 -11.20 2.38
CA ALA A 53 -1.69 -11.16 3.52
C ALA A 53 -1.47 -9.91 4.40
N GLU A 54 -0.22 -9.59 4.76
CA GLU A 54 0.10 -8.38 5.53
C GLU A 54 -0.31 -7.09 4.78
N VAL A 55 -0.15 -7.08 3.45
CA VAL A 55 -0.56 -5.95 2.61
C VAL A 55 -2.08 -5.80 2.59
N VAL A 56 -2.84 -6.89 2.43
CA VAL A 56 -4.32 -6.89 2.50
C VAL A 56 -4.78 -6.39 3.86
N ASP A 57 -4.24 -6.92 4.95
CA ASP A 57 -4.57 -6.49 6.32
C ASP A 57 -4.30 -5.00 6.53
N LYS A 58 -3.19 -4.50 6.00
CA LYS A 58 -2.87 -3.07 6.09
C LYS A 58 -3.82 -2.20 5.26
N ILE A 59 -4.20 -2.63 4.06
CA ILE A 59 -5.21 -1.93 3.24
C ILE A 59 -6.56 -1.91 3.96
N GLY A 60 -6.98 -3.03 4.58
CA GLY A 60 -8.20 -3.13 5.38
C GLY A 60 -8.24 -2.08 6.50
N ARG A 61 -7.13 -1.90 7.24
CA ARG A 61 -7.03 -0.85 8.26
C ARG A 61 -7.22 0.57 7.70
N TYR A 62 -6.74 0.86 6.49
CA TYR A 62 -7.00 2.17 5.87
C TYR A 62 -8.46 2.30 5.44
N ALA A 63 -9.09 1.22 4.95
CA ALA A 63 -10.50 1.20 4.60
C ALA A 63 -11.39 1.48 5.83
N GLU A 64 -11.07 0.90 6.99
CA GLU A 64 -11.75 1.18 8.27
C GLU A 64 -11.69 2.66 8.68
N THR A 65 -10.62 3.37 8.30
CA THR A 65 -10.49 4.82 8.53
C THR A 65 -11.19 5.68 7.47
N GLY A 66 -11.92 5.08 6.53
CA GLY A 66 -12.68 5.77 5.49
C GLY A 66 -11.92 6.02 4.18
N SER A 67 -10.73 5.41 4.01
CA SER A 67 -10.02 5.49 2.74
C SER A 67 -10.68 4.63 1.67
N GLY A 68 -11.05 5.25 0.55
CA GLY A 68 -11.66 4.56 -0.59
C GLY A 68 -10.71 4.31 -1.75
N ARG A 69 -9.44 4.73 -1.64
CA ARG A 69 -8.45 4.58 -2.70
C ARG A 69 -7.03 4.50 -2.15
N ILE A 70 -6.27 3.55 -2.69
CA ILE A 70 -4.85 3.38 -2.38
C ILE A 70 -4.04 3.56 -3.67
N TYR A 71 -3.05 4.44 -3.64
CA TYR A 71 -2.05 4.59 -4.70
C TYR A 71 -0.78 3.83 -4.29
N LEU A 72 -0.41 2.86 -5.12
CA LEU A 72 0.80 2.06 -4.92
C LEU A 72 2.00 2.81 -5.50
N GLN A 73 2.89 3.29 -4.64
CA GLN A 73 4.12 3.91 -5.06
C GLN A 73 5.19 2.82 -5.28
N VAL A 74 5.28 2.37 -6.53
CA VAL A 74 6.31 1.43 -7.01
C VAL A 74 7.57 2.24 -7.33
N LEU A 75 8.65 2.02 -6.57
CA LEU A 75 9.89 2.80 -6.70
C LEU A 75 10.92 2.13 -7.62
N ASP A 76 10.88 0.80 -7.74
CA ASP A 76 11.58 0.07 -8.79
C ASP A 76 10.64 -0.19 -9.97
N LEU A 77 10.74 0.64 -11.01
CA LEU A 77 9.87 0.56 -12.17
C LEU A 77 10.17 -0.64 -13.09
N ALA A 78 11.31 -1.31 -12.90
CA ALA A 78 11.66 -2.49 -13.69
C ALA A 78 11.06 -3.79 -13.11
N ASP A 79 10.67 -3.80 -11.84
CA ASP A 79 10.10 -4.97 -11.16
C ASP A 79 8.60 -5.13 -11.48
N LEU A 80 8.30 -5.58 -12.70
CA LEU A 80 6.94 -5.86 -13.14
C LEU A 80 6.31 -7.04 -12.39
N ASP A 81 7.13 -8.01 -11.97
CA ASP A 81 6.71 -9.16 -11.17
C ASP A 81 6.09 -8.72 -9.82
N HIS A 82 6.50 -7.55 -9.31
CA HIS A 82 5.93 -6.96 -8.11
C HIS A 82 4.48 -6.50 -8.31
N VAL A 83 4.21 -5.86 -9.45
CA VAL A 83 2.86 -5.44 -9.82
C VAL A 83 1.99 -6.66 -10.13
N GLU A 84 2.55 -7.65 -10.82
CA GLU A 84 1.86 -8.91 -11.09
C GLU A 84 1.50 -9.64 -9.79
N LEU A 85 2.40 -9.73 -8.82
CA LEU A 85 2.12 -10.32 -7.50
C LEU A 85 0.93 -9.64 -6.82
N VAL A 86 0.89 -8.30 -6.80
CA VAL A 86 -0.22 -7.56 -6.21
C VAL A 86 -1.53 -7.81 -6.98
N ALA A 87 -1.49 -7.80 -8.31
CA ALA A 87 -2.66 -8.07 -9.13
C ALA A 87 -3.20 -9.50 -8.95
N ALA A 88 -2.31 -10.47 -8.79
CA ALA A 88 -2.67 -11.88 -8.66
C ALA A 88 -3.11 -12.27 -7.24
N GLU A 89 -2.48 -11.70 -6.21
CA GLU A 89 -2.66 -12.18 -4.84
C GLU A 89 -3.28 -11.17 -3.88
N VAL A 90 -3.10 -9.87 -4.09
CA VAL A 90 -3.68 -8.85 -3.20
C VAL A 90 -5.04 -8.41 -3.71
N MET A 91 -5.14 -8.02 -4.99
CA MET A 91 -6.36 -7.46 -5.58
C MET A 91 -7.60 -8.36 -5.45
N PRO A 92 -7.54 -9.71 -5.58
CA PRO A 92 -8.73 -10.55 -5.44
C PRO A 92 -9.31 -10.61 -4.02
N GLN A 93 -8.61 -10.08 -3.03
CA GLN A 93 -9.02 -10.11 -1.61
C GLN A 93 -9.61 -8.78 -1.12
N LEU A 94 -9.62 -7.73 -1.94
CA LEU A 94 -10.04 -6.37 -1.60
C LEU A 94 -11.45 -6.01 -2.05
#